data_AF-A0A930FKF1-F1
#
_entry.id   AF-A0A930FKF1-F1
#
_cell.length_a   1.000
_cell.length_b   1.000
_cell.length_c   1.000
_cell.angle_alpha   90.00
_cell.angle_beta   90.00
_cell.angle_gamma   90.00
#
_symmetry.space_group_name_H-M   'P 1'
#
loop_
_entity.id
_entity.type
_entity.pdbx_description
1 polymer ?
#
loop_
_entity_poly.entity_id
_entity_poly.type
_entity_poly.pdbx_seq_one_letter_code
_entity_poly.pdbx_strand_id
1 'polypeptide(L)'
;NEHLTKLDSDVKVMFKLTIPTVNNLYADLMKNPHVVRVVALSGGYSQDEACHLLSLNHGMIASFSRAFAQDLRYQQTDEEFDATVKAAIAKIYAASIA
;
A
#
# COMPACT_ATOMS: atom_id res chain seq x y z
N ASN A 1 -5.10 -2.53 -19.32
CA ASN A 1 -4.63 -1.29 -19.99
C ASN A 1 -5.60 -0.76 -21.06
N GLU A 2 -6.33 -1.60 -21.81
CA GLU A 2 -7.26 -1.15 -22.88
C GLU A 2 -8.36 -0.17 -22.43
N HIS A 3 -8.84 -0.27 -21.19
CA HIS A 3 -9.82 0.69 -20.68
C HIS A 3 -9.21 2.07 -20.43
N LEU A 4 -7.93 2.13 -20.04
CA LEU A 4 -7.24 3.39 -19.77
C LEU A 4 -6.99 4.19 -21.04
N THR A 5 -6.81 3.53 -22.19
CA THR A 5 -6.61 4.22 -23.48
C THR A 5 -7.87 4.91 -23.99
N LYS A 6 -9.02 4.68 -23.35
CA LYS A 6 -10.31 5.34 -23.67
C LYS A 6 -10.54 6.60 -22.83
N LEU A 7 -9.68 6.89 -21.87
CA LEU A 7 -9.78 8.08 -21.04
C LEU A 7 -9.20 9.29 -21.78
N ASP A 8 -9.79 10.46 -21.57
CA ASP A 8 -9.21 11.71 -22.04
C ASP A 8 -7.85 11.96 -21.37
N SER A 9 -6.94 12.64 -22.09
CA SER A 9 -5.52 12.75 -21.72
C SER A 9 -5.25 13.39 -20.35
N ASP A 10 -6.17 14.24 -19.90
CA ASP A 10 -6.15 14.96 -18.62
C ASP A 10 -6.71 14.12 -17.46
N VAL A 11 -7.44 13.03 -17.74
CA VAL A 11 -7.96 12.14 -16.70
C VAL A 11 -6.83 11.38 -16.02
N LYS A 12 -6.80 11.49 -14.70
CA LYS A 12 -5.84 10.82 -13.82
C LYS A 12 -6.58 9.90 -12.85
N VAL A 13 -6.03 8.71 -12.65
CA VAL A 13 -6.61 7.67 -11.79
C VAL A 13 -5.56 7.10 -10.83
N MET A 14 -6.04 6.65 -9.68
CA MET A 14 -5.28 5.83 -8.74
C MET A 14 -6.01 4.49 -8.57
N PHE A 15 -5.24 3.42 -8.40
CA PHE A 15 -5.79 2.09 -8.15
C PHE A 15 -5.47 1.65 -6.74
N LYS A 16 -6.48 1.22 -5.98
CA LYS A 16 -6.32 0.50 -4.72
C LYS A 16 -6.62 -0.97 -4.94
N LEU A 17 -5.59 -1.80 -4.91
CA LEU A 17 -5.65 -3.22 -5.28
C LEU A 17 -5.16 -4.12 -4.16
N THR A 18 -5.55 -5.38 -4.18
CA THR A 18 -4.95 -6.44 -3.35
C THR A 18 -3.48 -6.61 -3.73
N ILE A 19 -2.61 -6.94 -2.77
CA ILE A 19 -1.21 -7.30 -3.06
C ILE A 19 -1.22 -8.56 -3.93
N PRO A 20 -0.57 -8.57 -5.11
CA PRO A 20 -0.70 -9.67 -6.05
C PRO A 20 0.10 -10.90 -5.59
N THR A 21 -0.38 -12.10 -5.91
CA THR A 21 0.36 -13.36 -5.68
C THR A 21 1.59 -13.47 -6.56
N VAL A 22 1.52 -12.92 -7.78
CA VAL A 22 2.67 -12.83 -8.70
C VAL A 22 3.34 -11.49 -8.47
N ASN A 23 4.59 -11.51 -8.00
CA ASN A 23 5.37 -10.29 -7.76
C ASN A 23 5.40 -9.41 -9.01
N ASN A 24 5.21 -8.10 -8.82
CA ASN A 24 5.23 -7.08 -9.87
C ASN A 24 4.15 -7.22 -10.96
N LEU A 25 3.07 -7.99 -10.71
CA LEU A 25 1.96 -8.15 -11.68
C LEU A 25 1.41 -6.82 -12.22
N TYR A 26 1.40 -5.77 -11.40
CA TYR A 26 0.87 -4.45 -11.77
C TYR A 26 1.92 -3.47 -12.34
N ALA A 27 3.16 -3.92 -12.62
CA ALA A 27 4.21 -3.04 -13.11
C ALA A 27 3.83 -2.32 -14.42
N ASP A 28 3.19 -3.02 -15.35
CA ASP A 28 2.76 -2.41 -16.63
C ASP A 28 1.55 -1.49 -16.48
N LEU A 29 0.72 -1.69 -15.46
CA LEU A 29 -0.37 -0.76 -15.12
C LEU A 29 0.20 0.57 -14.61
N MET A 30 1.24 0.51 -13.76
CA MET A 30 1.90 1.69 -13.19
C MET A 30 2.63 2.56 -14.21
N LYS A 31 3.00 2.01 -15.37
CA LYS A 31 3.64 2.76 -16.47
C LYS A 31 2.66 3.60 -17.29
N ASN A 32 1.35 3.38 -17.14
CA ASN A 32 0.37 4.08 -17.96
C ASN A 32 0.26 5.57 -17.55
N PRO A 33 0.23 6.53 -18.50
CA PRO A 33 0.25 7.96 -18.20
C PRO A 33 -0.99 8.49 -17.46
N HIS A 34 -2.11 7.75 -17.48
CA HIS A 34 -3.29 8.09 -16.68
C HIS A 34 -3.14 7.64 -15.22
N VAL A 35 -2.23 6.72 -14.90
CA VAL A 35 -2.08 6.15 -13.56
C VAL A 35 -1.09 6.97 -12.76
N VAL A 36 -1.59 7.64 -11.71
CA VAL A 36 -0.77 8.47 -10.82
C VAL A 36 -0.04 7.59 -9.81
N ARG A 37 -0.74 6.61 -9.25
CA ARG A 37 -0.19 5.66 -8.28
C ARG A 37 -1.05 4.41 -8.16
N VAL A 38 -0.39 3.29 -7.89
CA VAL A 38 -1.05 2.07 -7.42
C VAL A 38 -0.74 1.90 -5.94
N VAL A 39 -1.78 1.72 -5.15
CA VAL A 39 -1.70 1.53 -3.70
C VAL A 39 -2.29 0.18 -3.30
N ALA A 40 -1.75 -0.43 -2.25
CA ALA A 40 -2.12 -1.76 -1.79
C ALA A 40 -3.04 -1.70 -0.57
N LEU A 41 -4.12 -2.48 -0.56
CA LEU A 41 -4.85 -2.82 0.67
C LEU A 41 -4.21 -4.04 1.34
N SER A 42 -4.24 -4.12 2.67
CA SER A 42 -3.68 -5.26 3.41
C SER A 42 -4.51 -6.54 3.28
N GLY A 43 -5.78 -6.44 2.91
CA GLY A 43 -6.56 -7.61 2.46
C GLY A 43 -6.90 -8.68 3.51
N GLY A 44 -6.61 -8.43 4.79
CA GLY A 44 -6.75 -9.41 5.86
C GLY A 44 -5.41 -9.97 6.36
N TYR A 45 -4.31 -9.69 5.66
CA TYR A 45 -2.97 -9.97 6.16
C TYR A 45 -2.65 -9.14 7.40
N SER A 46 -1.81 -9.72 8.26
CA SER A 46 -1.14 -8.98 9.33
C SER A 46 -0.29 -7.84 8.74
N GLN A 47 0.07 -6.84 9.54
CA GLN A 47 0.99 -5.78 9.11
C GLN A 47 2.30 -6.36 8.57
N ASP A 48 2.84 -7.37 9.24
CA ASP A 48 4.11 -8.02 8.91
C ASP A 48 4.07 -8.69 7.55
N GLU A 49 3.06 -9.53 7.33
CA GLU A 49 2.86 -10.24 6.07
C GLU A 49 2.54 -9.25 4.94
N ALA A 50 1.68 -8.26 5.18
CA ALA A 50 1.36 -7.24 4.19
C ALA A 50 2.59 -6.41 3.79
N CYS A 51 3.45 -6.04 4.74
CA CYS A 51 4.69 -5.32 4.45
C CYS A 51 5.68 -6.20 3.67
N HIS A 52 5.82 -7.47 4.03
CA HIS A 52 6.70 -8.40 3.32
C HIS A 52 6.24 -8.60 1.87
N LEU A 53 4.95 -8.86 1.64
CA LEU A 53 4.43 -9.04 0.28
C LEU A 53 4.48 -7.74 -0.52
N LEU A 54 4.21 -6.59 0.12
CA LEU A 54 4.31 -5.28 -0.54
C LEU A 54 5.74 -4.99 -1.00
N SER A 55 6.76 -5.31 -0.20
CA SER A 55 8.17 -5.03 -0.56
C SER A 55 8.66 -5.82 -1.78
N LEU A 56 7.91 -6.82 -2.24
CA LEU A 56 8.20 -7.58 -3.47
C LEU A 56 7.60 -6.92 -4.73
N ASN A 57 6.88 -5.81 -4.59
CA ASN A 57 6.14 -5.13 -5.66
C ASN A 57 6.66 -3.69 -5.86
N HIS A 58 7.67 -3.55 -6.70
CA HIS A 58 8.38 -2.29 -6.90
C HIS A 58 7.45 -1.18 -7.42
N GLY A 59 7.47 -0.03 -6.74
CA GLY A 59 6.66 1.15 -7.08
C GLY A 59 5.23 1.15 -6.51
N MET A 60 4.74 0.02 -6.02
CA MET A 60 3.44 -0.07 -5.32
C MET A 60 3.61 0.36 -3.85
N ILE A 61 2.71 1.20 -3.33
CA ILE A 61 2.80 1.72 -1.95
C ILE A 61 1.63 1.24 -1.08
N ALA A 62 1.77 1.25 0.24
CA ALA A 62 0.69 0.85 1.12
C ALA A 62 -0.48 1.87 1.17
N SER A 63 -1.69 1.36 1.35
CA SER A 63 -2.90 2.09 1.77
C SER A 63 -3.64 1.22 2.79
N PHE A 64 -2.97 0.96 3.91
CA PHE A 64 -3.44 0.08 4.98
C PHE A 64 -4.33 0.82 5.97
N SER A 65 -5.39 0.16 6.45
CA SER A 65 -6.26 0.65 7.53
C SER A 65 -6.09 -0.19 8.79
N ARG A 66 -6.77 -1.34 8.88
CA ARG A 66 -6.67 -2.24 10.04
C ARG A 66 -5.23 -2.70 10.31
N ALA A 67 -4.47 -3.03 9.27
CA ALA A 67 -3.06 -3.40 9.44
C ALA A 67 -2.18 -2.24 9.93
N PHE A 68 -2.55 -0.98 9.70
CA PHE A 68 -1.85 0.17 10.30
C PHE A 68 -2.14 0.27 11.80
N ALA A 69 -3.40 0.08 12.20
CA ALA A 69 -3.86 0.26 13.58
C ALA A 69 -3.91 -1.04 14.42
N GLN A 70 -3.40 -2.16 13.90
CA GLN A 70 -3.67 -3.51 14.46
C GLN A 70 -3.21 -3.68 15.92
N ASP A 71 -2.20 -2.92 16.34
CA ASP A 71 -1.58 -3.01 17.67
C ASP A 71 -1.95 -1.83 18.58
N LEU A 72 -2.74 -0.87 18.08
CA LEU A 72 -3.23 0.24 18.89
C LEU A 72 -4.33 -0.24 19.85
N ARG A 73 -4.28 0.18 21.11
CA ARG A 73 -5.25 -0.18 22.15
C ARG A 73 -5.64 1.04 22.97
N TYR A 74 -6.87 1.05 23.47
CA TYR A 74 -7.40 2.13 24.30
C TYR A 74 -6.63 2.30 25.62
N GLN A 75 -6.05 1.23 26.16
CA GLN A 75 -5.36 1.23 27.45
C GLN A 75 -3.91 1.70 27.38
N GLN A 76 -3.37 1.97 26.20
CA GLN A 76 -2.00 2.45 26.06
C GLN A 76 -1.84 3.84 26.68
N THR A 77 -0.66 4.13 27.23
CA THR A 77 -0.30 5.53 27.49
C THR A 77 -0.07 6.26 26.17
N ASP A 78 -0.04 7.59 26.21
CA ASP A 78 0.26 8.41 25.03
C ASP A 78 1.62 8.02 24.42
N GLU A 79 2.63 7.76 25.26
CA GLU A 79 3.96 7.35 24.81
C GLU A 79 3.96 5.97 24.13
N GLU A 80 3.21 5.00 24.65
CA GLU A 80 3.09 3.67 24.06
C GLU A 80 2.33 3.71 22.73
N PHE A 81 1.27 4.53 22.67
CA PHE A 81 0.50 4.77 21.46
C PHE A 81 1.39 5.38 20.36
N ASP A 82 2.11 6.46 20.68
CA ASP A 82 3.00 7.15 19.76
C ASP A 82 4.14 6.25 19.27
N ALA A 83 4.73 5.45 20.18
CA ALA A 83 5.75 4.47 19.82
C ALA A 83 5.21 3.42 18.84
N THR A 84 3.97 2.95 19.05
CA THR A 84 3.30 1.98 18.19
C THR A 84 3.00 2.56 16.81
N VAL A 85 2.45 3.77 16.75
CA VAL A 85 2.20 4.48 15.48
C VAL A 85 3.50 4.69 14.72
N LYS A 86 4.56 5.15 15.39
CA LYS A 86 5.87 5.38 14.77
C LYS A 86 6.46 4.10 14.19
N ALA A 87 6.39 2.98 14.92
CA ALA A 87 6.86 1.69 14.45
C ALA A 87 6.08 1.21 13.21
N ALA A 88 4.75 1.33 13.24
CA ALA A 88 3.89 0.98 12.11
C ALA A 88 4.21 1.83 10.86
N ILE A 89 4.34 3.16 11.01
CA ILE A 89 4.71 4.07 9.92
C ILE A 89 6.06 3.67 9.33
N ALA A 90 7.09 3.48 10.17
CA ALA A 90 8.44 3.17 9.71
C ALA A 90 8.47 1.87 8.89
N LYS A 91 7.78 0.82 9.38
CA LYS A 91 7.71 -0.47 8.71
C LYS A 91 6.97 -0.40 7.38
N ILE A 92 5.79 0.21 7.38
CA ILE A 92 4.95 0.36 6.19
C ILE A 92 5.65 1.25 5.14
N TYR A 93 6.34 2.30 5.59
CA TYR A 93 7.15 3.16 4.72
C TYR A 93 8.28 2.38 4.07
N ALA A 94 9.09 1.66 4.85
CA ALA A 94 10.20 0.86 4.34
C ALA A 94 9.74 -0.15 3.28
N ALA A 95 8.60 -0.83 3.50
CA ALA A 95 8.01 -1.72 2.51
C ALA A 95 7.50 -1.00 1.26
N SER A 96 6.96 0.21 1.40
CA SER A 96 6.41 1.01 0.29
C SER A 96 7.49 1.60 -0.64
N ILE A 97 8.74 1.68 -0.20
CA ILE A 97 9.86 2.24 -0.97
C ILE A 97 10.91 1.19 -1.38
N ALA A 98 10.62 -0.10 -1.15
CA ALA A 98 11.53 -1.21 -1.42
C ALA A 98 11.78 -1.46 -2.93
#